data_AF-A0A2G4GKQ0-F1
#
_entry.id   AF-A0A2G4GKQ0-F1
#
_cell.length_a   1.000
_cell.length_b   1.000
_cell.length_c   1.000
_cell.angle_alpha   90.00
_cell.angle_beta   90.00
_cell.angle_gamma   90.00
#
_symmetry.space_group_name_H-M   'P 1'
#
loop_
_entity.id
_entity.type
_entity.pdbx_description
1 polymer ?
#
loop_
_entity_poly.entity_id
_entity_poly.type
_entity_poly.pdbx_seq_one_letter_code
_entity_poly.pdbx_strand_id
1 'polypeptide(L)'
;MKHCVLNGNHPKSLVMNQSNSTLQLISALIVLLPVAIIFIKQKGSNRYFLSLAAANMMFFISTSLLNNYVALPEKTSVWISMLANILQAPLTLIFLLYFTENNKITKGIKNSLAAILAISVVAIGITSFNEQTTLNLMTLGTIPVFLFGSVLFIQHVKSSVYHQKGTNKAFILSAIVFAYGSYMLLLTLNVISPEKHSSDIRSLFGLITIISAAFASISIAMFDLNQAEGEVSKEPAPQRKNAAIAQWDDFSLANTPELSKTSVTNISKYYPSYQNN
;
A
#
# COMPACT_ATOMS: atom_id res chain seq x y z
N MET A 1 12.68 -36.87 57.96
CA MET A 1 13.32 -35.73 58.65
C MET A 1 14.19 -34.98 57.65
N LYS A 2 14.01 -33.66 57.53
CA LYS A 2 14.78 -32.65 56.74
C LYS A 2 14.63 -32.75 55.22
N HIS A 3 13.71 -32.03 54.56
CA HIS A 3 13.73 -30.59 54.27
C HIS A 3 15.10 -30.04 53.87
N CYS A 4 15.27 -29.75 52.58
CA CYS A 4 16.06 -28.62 52.12
C CYS A 4 15.29 -27.92 50.99
N VAL A 5 14.68 -26.81 51.39
CA VAL A 5 14.08 -25.78 50.55
C VAL A 5 15.24 -24.90 50.07
N LEU A 6 15.37 -24.70 48.76
CA LEU A 6 16.08 -23.55 48.21
C LEU A 6 15.09 -22.75 47.37
N ASN A 7 14.40 -21.88 48.10
CA ASN A 7 13.75 -20.70 47.59
C ASN A 7 14.84 -19.65 47.33
N GLY A 8 14.91 -19.16 46.10
CA GLY A 8 15.80 -18.11 45.64
C GLY A 8 15.11 -17.29 44.55
N ASN A 9 13.96 -16.71 44.91
CA ASN A 9 13.22 -15.74 44.11
C ASN A 9 14.13 -14.61 43.62
N HIS A 10 14.36 -14.56 42.30
CA HIS A 10 14.69 -13.33 41.59
C HIS A 10 13.46 -12.88 40.80
N PRO A 11 12.83 -11.74 41.12
CA PRO A 11 11.81 -11.15 40.26
C PRO A 11 12.49 -10.40 39.11
N LYS A 12 12.92 -11.13 38.07
CA LYS A 12 13.41 -10.52 36.81
C LYS A 12 12.40 -10.59 35.65
N SER A 13 11.22 -11.17 35.86
CA SER A 13 10.23 -11.36 34.78
C SER A 13 9.20 -10.23 34.63
N LEU A 14 9.15 -9.26 35.55
CA LEU A 14 8.07 -8.26 35.56
C LEU A 14 8.39 -6.98 34.77
N VAL A 15 9.65 -6.56 34.71
CA VAL A 15 10.07 -5.37 33.94
C VAL A 15 10.17 -5.68 32.44
N MET A 16 10.46 -6.94 32.09
CA MET A 16 10.71 -7.35 30.69
C MET A 16 9.42 -7.53 29.87
N ASN A 17 8.26 -7.66 30.51
CA ASN A 17 6.97 -7.78 29.82
C ASN A 17 6.33 -6.41 29.52
N GLN A 18 6.63 -5.38 30.35
CA GLN A 18 6.01 -4.06 30.25
C GLN A 18 6.49 -3.26 29.03
N SER A 19 7.78 -3.36 28.67
CA SER A 19 8.34 -2.65 27.50
C SER A 19 7.79 -3.16 26.17
N ASN A 20 7.45 -4.45 26.08
CA ASN A 20 6.85 -5.01 24.87
C ASN A 20 5.40 -4.53 24.72
N SER A 21 4.65 -4.46 25.82
CA SER A 21 3.27 -3.96 25.81
C SER A 21 3.18 -2.48 25.42
N THR A 22 4.10 -1.62 25.89
CA THR A 22 4.07 -0.20 25.53
C THR A 22 4.39 0.04 24.06
N LEU A 23 5.38 -0.65 23.50
CA LEU A 23 5.74 -0.54 22.08
C LEU A 23 4.59 -1.03 21.20
N GLN A 24 3.93 -2.12 21.59
CA GLN A 24 2.75 -2.60 20.87
C GLN A 24 1.58 -1.62 20.91
N LEU A 25 1.32 -0.99 22.06
CA LEU A 25 0.28 0.04 22.17
C LEU A 25 0.60 1.24 21.26
N ILE A 26 1.85 1.71 21.28
CA ILE A 26 2.30 2.80 20.40
C ILE A 26 2.11 2.40 18.92
N SER A 27 2.49 1.18 18.56
CA SER A 27 2.31 0.69 17.19
C SER A 27 0.84 0.63 16.78
N ALA A 28 -0.04 0.17 17.67
CA ALA A 28 -1.47 0.11 17.42
C ALA A 28 -2.05 1.52 17.21
N LEU A 29 -1.67 2.51 18.03
CA LEU A 29 -2.10 3.90 17.86
C LEU A 29 -1.58 4.52 16.56
N ILE A 30 -0.32 4.28 16.20
CA ILE A 30 0.27 4.83 14.97
C ILE A 30 -0.40 4.25 13.72
N VAL A 31 -0.85 2.98 13.76
CA VAL A 31 -1.60 2.35 12.66
C VAL A 31 -2.99 2.99 12.45
N LEU A 32 -3.51 3.74 13.43
CA LEU A 32 -4.73 4.54 13.26
C LEU A 32 -4.51 5.84 12.47
N LEU A 33 -3.28 6.37 12.40
CA LEU A 33 -2.96 7.57 11.61
C LEU A 33 -3.35 7.44 10.13
N PRO A 34 -2.91 6.41 9.38
CA PRO A 34 -3.29 6.28 7.98
C PRO A 34 -4.81 6.08 7.83
N VAL A 35 -5.48 5.43 8.79
CA VAL A 35 -6.94 5.28 8.81
C VAL A 35 -7.62 6.64 8.96
N ALA A 36 -7.23 7.43 9.97
CA ALA A 36 -7.78 8.76 10.22
C ALA A 36 -7.61 9.69 9.01
N ILE A 37 -6.43 9.68 8.37
CA ILE A 37 -6.17 10.49 7.17
C ILE A 37 -7.10 10.08 6.02
N ILE A 38 -7.32 8.78 5.80
CA ILE A 38 -8.22 8.28 4.74
C ILE A 38 -9.67 8.74 4.98
N PHE A 39 -10.13 8.70 6.24
CA PHE A 39 -11.50 9.13 6.60
C PHE A 39 -11.67 10.64 6.54
N ILE A 40 -10.75 11.42 7.11
CA ILE A 40 -10.82 12.90 7.13
C ILE A 40 -10.82 13.46 5.71
N LYS A 41 -9.97 12.92 4.82
CA LYS A 41 -9.85 13.42 3.45
C LYS A 41 -10.90 12.87 2.49
N GLN A 42 -11.97 12.27 3.01
CA GLN A 42 -13.12 11.74 2.24
C GLN A 42 -12.73 10.73 1.12
N LYS A 43 -11.52 10.17 1.21
CA LYS A 43 -10.99 9.19 0.26
C LYS A 43 -11.63 7.80 0.44
N GLY A 44 -12.44 7.64 1.49
CA GLY A 44 -13.26 6.46 1.78
C GLY A 44 -14.30 6.12 0.72
N SER A 45 -14.60 7.03 -0.22
CA SER A 45 -15.44 6.72 -1.39
C SER A 45 -14.74 5.74 -2.36
N ASN A 46 -13.40 5.75 -2.40
CA ASN A 46 -12.66 4.80 -3.22
C ASN A 46 -12.48 3.47 -2.48
N ARG A 47 -13.14 2.43 -3.01
CA ARG A 47 -13.19 1.07 -2.44
C ARG A 47 -11.81 0.49 -2.10
N TYR A 48 -10.76 0.86 -2.84
CA TYR A 48 -9.41 0.37 -2.57
C TYR A 48 -8.77 1.01 -1.34
N PHE A 49 -8.91 2.32 -1.15
CA PHE A 49 -8.42 3.00 0.07
C PHE A 49 -9.18 2.55 1.31
N LEU A 50 -10.47 2.23 1.17
CA LEU A 50 -11.25 1.60 2.22
C LEU A 50 -10.67 0.24 2.61
N SER A 51 -10.23 -0.57 1.64
CA SER A 51 -9.58 -1.86 1.90
C SER A 51 -8.29 -1.71 2.71
N LEU A 52 -7.46 -0.70 2.39
CA LEU A 52 -6.26 -0.41 3.17
C LEU A 52 -6.60 0.05 4.59
N ALA A 53 -7.58 0.93 4.75
CA ALA A 53 -8.05 1.38 6.06
C ALA A 53 -8.57 0.20 6.90
N ALA A 54 -9.34 -0.70 6.29
CA ALA A 54 -9.84 -1.90 6.94
C ALA A 54 -8.70 -2.87 7.31
N ALA A 55 -7.65 -3.02 6.49
CA ALA A 55 -6.49 -3.83 6.83
C ALA A 55 -5.76 -3.30 8.08
N ASN A 56 -5.57 -1.97 8.15
CA ASN A 56 -4.98 -1.32 9.32
C ASN A 56 -5.87 -1.41 10.57
N MET A 57 -7.19 -1.32 10.41
CA MET A 57 -8.14 -1.53 11.51
C MET A 57 -8.10 -2.98 12.03
N MET A 58 -7.98 -3.98 11.14
CA MET A 58 -7.84 -5.38 11.55
C MET A 58 -6.57 -5.59 12.38
N PHE A 59 -5.46 -4.97 11.98
CA PHE A 59 -4.23 -4.99 12.76
C PHE A 59 -4.41 -4.39 14.16
N PHE A 60 -5.08 -3.22 14.24
CA PHE A 60 -5.38 -2.55 15.51
C PHE A 60 -6.24 -3.43 16.43
N ILE A 61 -7.32 -4.03 15.89
CA ILE A 61 -8.21 -4.92 16.64
C ILE A 61 -7.43 -6.13 17.16
N SER A 62 -6.66 -6.79 16.29
CA SER A 62 -5.88 -7.96 16.65
C SER A 62 -4.87 -7.66 17.77
N THR A 63 -4.12 -6.57 17.63
CA THR A 63 -3.12 -6.14 18.63
C THR A 63 -3.77 -5.72 19.95
N SER A 64 -4.97 -5.12 19.90
CA SER A 64 -5.70 -4.71 21.11
C SER A 64 -6.22 -5.90 21.90
N LEU A 65 -6.71 -6.92 21.19
CA LEU A 65 -7.21 -8.16 21.77
C LEU A 65 -6.08 -9.01 22.36
N LEU A 66 -4.96 -9.13 21.64
CA LEU A 66 -3.80 -9.92 22.08
C LEU A 66 -3.17 -9.39 23.39
N ASN A 67 -3.27 -8.08 23.62
CA ASN A 67 -2.75 -7.41 24.81
C ASN A 67 -3.79 -7.28 25.95
N ASN A 68 -4.97 -7.88 25.81
CA ASN A 68 -6.07 -7.80 26.77
C ASN A 68 -6.49 -6.36 27.13
N TYR A 69 -6.33 -5.40 26.21
CA TYR A 69 -6.82 -4.03 26.44
C TYR A 69 -8.35 -3.95 26.46
N VAL A 70 -9.01 -4.92 25.82
CA VAL A 70 -10.47 -5.10 25.86
C VAL A 70 -10.77 -6.39 26.62
N ALA A 71 -11.49 -6.28 27.74
CA ALA A 71 -11.90 -7.42 28.55
C ALA A 71 -13.03 -8.20 27.85
N LEU A 72 -12.66 -9.09 26.93
CA LEU A 72 -13.54 -10.06 26.30
C LEU A 72 -13.27 -11.46 26.84
N PRO A 73 -14.24 -12.38 26.79
CA PRO A 73 -14.01 -13.78 27.06
C PRO A 73 -12.83 -14.30 26.23
N GLU A 74 -11.89 -15.00 26.85
CA GLU A 74 -10.62 -15.43 26.26
C GLU A 74 -10.82 -16.14 24.91
N LYS A 75 -11.82 -17.02 24.84
CA LYS A 75 -12.19 -17.72 23.60
C LYS A 75 -12.56 -16.71 22.50
N THR A 76 -13.46 -15.77 22.76
CA THR A 76 -13.91 -14.80 21.76
C THR A 76 -12.78 -13.88 21.30
N SER A 77 -11.89 -13.47 22.21
CA SER A 77 -10.72 -12.62 21.91
C SER A 77 -9.77 -13.29 20.92
N VAL A 78 -9.42 -14.56 21.18
CA VAL A 78 -8.54 -15.35 20.31
C VAL A 78 -9.14 -15.51 18.91
N TRP A 79 -10.43 -15.83 18.83
CA TRP A 79 -11.13 -16.01 17.57
C TRP A 79 -11.16 -14.75 16.70
N ILE A 80 -11.47 -13.60 17.29
CA ILE A 80 -11.52 -12.32 16.56
C ILE A 80 -10.12 -11.90 16.11
N SER A 81 -9.11 -12.04 16.98
CA SER A 81 -7.72 -11.72 16.62
C SER A 81 -7.20 -12.59 15.48
N MET A 82 -7.48 -13.90 15.51
CA MET A 82 -7.12 -14.82 14.43
C MET A 82 -7.78 -14.42 13.11
N LEU A 83 -9.10 -14.16 13.11
CA LEU A 83 -9.81 -13.72 11.92
C LEU A 83 -9.24 -12.40 11.37
N ALA A 84 -8.97 -11.43 12.24
CA ALA A 84 -8.40 -10.15 11.85
C ALA A 84 -7.04 -10.30 11.18
N ASN A 85 -6.16 -11.15 11.73
CA ASN A 85 -4.85 -11.45 11.15
C ASN A 85 -4.95 -12.15 9.79
N ILE A 86 -5.87 -13.11 9.64
CA ILE A 86 -6.08 -13.85 8.39
C ILE A 86 -6.62 -12.91 7.30
N LEU A 87 -7.54 -12.00 7.64
CA LEU A 87 -8.15 -11.09 6.68
C LEU A 87 -7.23 -9.94 6.26
N GLN A 88 -6.23 -9.59 7.08
CA GLN A 88 -5.33 -8.47 6.83
C GLN A 88 -4.58 -8.59 5.49
N ALA A 89 -4.04 -9.77 5.17
CA ALA A 89 -3.31 -9.99 3.93
C ALA A 89 -4.22 -9.92 2.67
N PRO A 90 -5.38 -10.61 2.61
CA PRO A 90 -6.39 -10.43 1.56
C PRO A 90 -6.79 -8.98 1.32
N LEU A 91 -7.06 -8.21 2.38
CA LEU A 91 -7.45 -6.80 2.26
C LEU A 91 -6.32 -5.94 1.68
N THR A 92 -5.07 -6.23 2.05
CA THR A 92 -3.91 -5.54 1.48
C THR A 92 -3.70 -5.93 0.01
N LEU A 93 -3.99 -7.18 -0.36
CA LEU A 93 -3.99 -7.64 -1.75
C LEU A 93 -5.05 -6.91 -2.61
N ILE A 94 -6.24 -6.69 -2.06
CA ILE A 94 -7.28 -5.88 -2.71
C ILE A 94 -6.78 -4.44 -2.90
N PHE A 95 -6.07 -3.86 -1.93
CA PHE A 95 -5.49 -2.54 -2.10
C PHE A 95 -4.42 -2.50 -3.22
N LEU A 96 -3.59 -3.53 -3.35
CA LEU A 96 -2.59 -3.62 -4.43
C LEU A 96 -3.21 -3.56 -5.83
N LEU A 97 -4.48 -4.01 -6.01
CA LEU A 97 -5.19 -3.88 -7.28
C LEU A 97 -5.33 -2.42 -7.75
N TYR A 98 -5.37 -1.45 -6.84
CA TYR A 98 -5.41 -0.02 -7.18
C TYR A 98 -4.20 0.44 -8.01
N PHE A 99 -3.05 -0.20 -7.82
CA PHE A 99 -1.82 0.13 -8.53
C PHE A 99 -1.61 -0.74 -9.78
N THR A 100 -2.52 -1.68 -10.08
CA THR A 100 -2.37 -2.52 -11.27
C THR A 100 -2.91 -1.79 -12.50
N GLU A 101 -2.05 -1.58 -13.49
CA GLU A 101 -2.45 -1.13 -14.84
C GLU A 101 -2.50 -2.32 -15.83
N ASN A 102 -1.81 -3.43 -15.51
CA ASN A 102 -1.68 -4.59 -16.37
C ASN A 102 -2.67 -5.71 -15.99
N ASN A 103 -3.53 -6.07 -16.94
CA ASN A 103 -4.51 -7.17 -16.81
C ASN A 103 -3.91 -8.52 -16.36
N LYS A 104 -2.66 -8.82 -16.73
CA LYS A 104 -1.99 -10.07 -16.29
C LYS A 104 -1.73 -10.06 -14.78
N ILE A 105 -1.25 -8.93 -14.25
CA ILE A 105 -0.98 -8.77 -12.80
C ILE A 105 -2.30 -8.74 -12.03
N THR A 106 -3.31 -8.03 -12.54
CA THR A 106 -4.65 -7.99 -11.94
C THR A 106 -5.27 -9.39 -11.83
N LYS A 107 -5.16 -10.22 -12.88
CA LYS A 107 -5.63 -11.62 -12.83
C LYS A 107 -4.82 -12.44 -11.82
N GLY A 108 -3.49 -12.26 -11.78
CA GLY A 108 -2.63 -12.93 -10.80
C GLY A 108 -3.05 -12.61 -9.36
N ILE A 109 -3.24 -11.33 -9.03
CA ILE A 109 -3.67 -10.89 -7.71
C ILE A 109 -5.05 -11.46 -7.36
N LYS A 110 -6.02 -11.41 -8.28
CA LYS A 110 -7.36 -11.99 -8.06
C LYS A 110 -7.33 -13.49 -7.83
N ASN A 111 -6.52 -14.22 -8.58
CA ASN A 111 -6.35 -15.66 -8.40
C ASN A 111 -5.69 -15.99 -7.06
N SER A 112 -4.65 -15.25 -6.66
CA SER A 112 -4.03 -15.41 -5.35
C SER A 112 -4.98 -15.06 -4.21
N LEU A 113 -5.80 -14.01 -4.36
CA LEU A 113 -6.83 -13.67 -3.38
C LEU A 113 -7.83 -14.83 -3.20
N ALA A 114 -8.33 -15.38 -4.31
CA ALA A 114 -9.24 -16.52 -4.27
C ALA A 114 -8.59 -17.75 -3.65
N ALA A 115 -7.32 -18.03 -3.99
CA ALA A 115 -6.57 -19.16 -3.44
C ALA A 115 -6.35 -19.02 -1.92
N ILE A 116 -5.92 -17.85 -1.44
CA ILE A 116 -5.71 -17.60 -0.01
C ILE A 116 -7.01 -17.77 0.76
N LEU A 117 -8.13 -17.20 0.26
CA LEU A 117 -9.43 -17.33 0.91
C LEU A 117 -9.92 -18.78 0.93
N ALA A 118 -9.79 -19.50 -0.19
CA ALA A 118 -10.17 -20.91 -0.27
C ALA A 118 -9.35 -21.78 0.70
N ILE A 119 -8.02 -21.61 0.70
CA ILE A 119 -7.13 -22.33 1.61
C ILE A 119 -7.43 -21.96 3.06
N SER A 120 -7.74 -20.70 3.35
CA SER A 120 -8.08 -20.27 4.72
C SER A 120 -9.36 -20.95 5.21
N VAL A 121 -10.41 -21.00 4.39
CA VAL A 121 -11.66 -21.70 4.74
C VAL A 121 -11.42 -23.20 4.96
N VAL A 122 -10.65 -23.83 4.08
CA VAL A 122 -10.32 -25.27 4.19
C VAL A 122 -9.47 -25.55 5.43
N ALA A 123 -8.43 -24.75 5.68
CA ALA A 123 -7.56 -24.91 6.83
C ALA A 123 -8.31 -24.72 8.14
N ILE A 124 -9.20 -23.73 8.21
CA ILE A 124 -10.06 -23.51 9.39
C ILE A 124 -11.07 -24.65 9.58
N GLY A 125 -11.61 -25.20 8.49
CA GLY A 125 -12.58 -26.29 8.54
C GLY A 125 -12.00 -27.65 8.93
N ILE A 126 -10.74 -27.92 8.57
CA ILE A 126 -10.06 -29.21 8.83
C ILE A 126 -9.25 -29.17 10.11
N THR A 127 -8.44 -28.13 10.28
CA THR A 127 -7.54 -27.97 11.42
C THR A 127 -8.21 -27.10 12.45
N SER A 128 -8.59 -27.67 13.59
CA SER A 128 -9.11 -26.90 14.72
C SER A 128 -8.21 -25.71 15.06
N PHE A 129 -8.80 -24.67 15.65
CA PHE A 129 -8.16 -23.40 15.98
C PHE A 129 -6.93 -23.60 16.87
N ASN A 130 -5.75 -23.50 16.25
CA ASN A 130 -4.47 -23.65 16.89
C ASN A 130 -3.54 -22.52 16.42
N GLU A 131 -2.64 -22.07 17.30
CA GLU A 131 -1.70 -20.98 17.05
C GLU A 131 -0.81 -21.28 15.83
N GLN A 132 -0.38 -22.54 15.69
CA GLN A 132 0.44 -22.98 14.55
C GLN A 132 -0.32 -22.84 13.21
N THR A 133 -1.62 -23.15 13.20
CA THR A 133 -2.47 -23.01 11.99
C THR A 133 -2.59 -21.54 11.60
N THR A 134 -2.80 -20.66 12.58
CA THR A 134 -2.85 -19.21 12.35
C THR A 134 -1.54 -18.68 11.78
N LEU A 135 -0.41 -19.11 12.35
CA LEU A 135 0.90 -18.67 11.88
C LEU A 135 1.20 -19.13 10.45
N ASN A 136 0.83 -20.38 10.12
CA ASN A 136 0.96 -20.91 8.76
C ASN A 136 0.07 -20.12 7.77
N LEU A 137 -1.15 -19.77 8.16
CA LEU A 137 -2.07 -18.98 7.33
C LEU A 137 -1.60 -17.54 7.14
N MET A 138 -1.09 -16.89 8.19
CA MET A 138 -0.48 -15.56 8.08
C MET A 138 0.70 -15.60 7.11
N THR A 139 1.61 -16.57 7.28
CA THR A 139 2.76 -16.75 6.39
C THR A 139 2.31 -16.94 4.94
N LEU A 140 1.33 -17.82 4.71
CA LEU A 140 0.79 -18.07 3.38
C LEU A 140 0.19 -16.81 2.74
N GLY A 141 -0.50 -15.98 3.52
CA GLY A 141 -1.08 -14.71 3.06
C GLY A 141 -0.04 -13.62 2.78
N THR A 142 1.04 -13.56 3.56
CA THR A 142 2.08 -12.53 3.42
C THR A 142 2.90 -12.73 2.12
N ILE A 143 3.09 -13.97 1.63
CA ILE A 143 3.92 -14.29 0.44
C ILE A 143 3.43 -13.53 -0.80
N PRO A 144 2.17 -13.68 -1.23
CA PRO A 144 1.67 -13.01 -2.41
C PRO A 144 1.65 -11.48 -2.25
N VAL A 145 1.36 -10.95 -1.05
CA VAL A 145 1.41 -9.50 -0.81
C VAL A 145 2.80 -8.96 -1.07
N PHE A 146 3.84 -9.64 -0.57
CA PHE A 146 5.23 -9.24 -0.79
C PHE A 146 5.65 -9.36 -2.26
N LEU A 147 5.32 -10.47 -2.93
CA LEU A 147 5.69 -10.70 -4.33
C LEU A 147 5.03 -9.68 -5.26
N PHE A 148 3.71 -9.51 -5.18
CA PHE A 148 3.00 -8.54 -6.02
C PHE A 148 3.36 -7.10 -5.66
N GLY A 149 3.51 -6.81 -4.36
CA GLY A 149 4.00 -5.51 -3.89
C GLY A 149 5.35 -5.15 -4.51
N SER A 150 6.30 -6.10 -4.51
CA SER A 150 7.65 -5.88 -5.06
C SER A 150 7.63 -5.64 -6.57
N VAL A 151 6.85 -6.43 -7.31
CA VAL A 151 6.69 -6.25 -8.77
C VAL A 151 6.09 -4.87 -9.08
N LEU A 152 5.02 -4.49 -8.38
CA LEU A 152 4.34 -3.20 -8.58
C LEU A 152 5.22 -2.02 -8.15
N PHE A 153 6.00 -2.17 -7.09
CA PHE A 153 6.97 -1.20 -6.63
C PHE A 153 8.01 -0.92 -7.71
N ILE A 154 8.63 -1.95 -8.28
CA ILE A 154 9.63 -1.79 -9.35
C ILE A 154 9.02 -1.06 -10.57
N GLN A 155 7.79 -1.41 -10.95
CA GLN A 155 7.10 -0.74 -12.06
C GLN A 155 6.84 0.74 -11.78
N HIS A 156 6.36 1.06 -10.58
CA HIS A 156 6.05 2.44 -10.21
C HIS A 156 7.29 3.29 -9.95
N VAL A 157 8.37 2.72 -9.41
CA VAL A 157 9.66 3.42 -9.26
C VAL A 157 10.22 3.77 -10.62
N LYS A 158 10.24 2.82 -11.57
CA LYS A 158 10.65 3.11 -12.95
C LYS A 158 9.80 4.23 -13.52
N SER A 159 8.47 4.12 -13.45
CA SER A 159 7.56 5.16 -13.97
C SER A 159 7.80 6.54 -13.32
N SER A 160 8.01 6.57 -12.01
CA SER A 160 8.28 7.80 -11.24
C SER A 160 9.59 8.47 -11.65
N VAL A 161 10.65 7.68 -11.92
CA VAL A 161 11.94 8.21 -12.37
C VAL A 161 11.84 8.77 -13.78
N TYR A 162 11.11 8.10 -14.68
CA TYR A 162 11.00 8.52 -16.09
C TYR A 162 10.04 9.69 -16.31
N HIS A 163 8.91 9.74 -15.60
CA HIS A 163 7.83 10.71 -15.89
C HIS A 163 7.66 11.79 -14.81
N GLN A 164 8.43 11.75 -13.71
CA GLN A 164 8.31 12.62 -12.52
C GLN A 164 6.89 12.72 -11.93
N LYS A 165 5.96 11.86 -12.36
CA LYS A 165 4.57 11.80 -11.92
C LYS A 165 4.35 10.47 -11.22
N GLY A 166 3.75 10.52 -10.03
CA GLY A 166 3.35 9.32 -9.29
C GLY A 166 4.30 8.86 -8.18
N THR A 167 5.25 9.70 -7.76
CA THR A 167 6.17 9.44 -6.63
C THR A 167 5.45 8.94 -5.38
N ASN A 168 4.28 9.51 -5.07
CA ASN A 168 3.47 9.14 -3.91
C ASN A 168 3.00 7.68 -3.94
N LYS A 169 2.69 7.15 -5.14
CA LYS A 169 2.29 5.74 -5.30
C LYS A 169 3.46 4.81 -5.00
N ALA A 170 4.66 5.17 -5.50
CA ALA A 170 5.88 4.41 -5.25
C ALA A 170 6.24 4.39 -3.74
N PHE A 171 6.02 5.49 -3.02
CA PHE A 171 6.22 5.55 -1.58
C PHE A 171 5.22 4.68 -0.78
N ILE A 172 3.93 4.66 -1.17
CA ILE A 172 2.97 3.73 -0.52
C ILE A 172 3.39 2.28 -0.77
N LEU A 173 3.78 1.95 -2.00
CA LEU A 173 4.25 0.62 -2.37
C LEU A 173 5.54 0.24 -1.63
N SER A 174 6.48 1.16 -1.44
CA SER A 174 7.71 0.89 -0.68
C SER A 174 7.41 0.58 0.78
N ALA A 175 6.48 1.31 1.41
CA ALA A 175 6.05 1.05 2.79
C ALA A 175 5.47 -0.35 2.93
N ILE A 176 4.58 -0.76 2.00
CA ILE A 176 3.98 -2.10 2.01
C ILE A 176 5.04 -3.18 1.79
N VAL A 177 5.93 -3.02 0.81
CA VAL A 177 6.99 -4.00 0.53
C VAL A 177 7.95 -4.11 1.71
N PHE A 178 8.30 -2.99 2.34
CA PHE A 178 9.14 -2.96 3.53
C PHE A 178 8.48 -3.71 4.71
N ALA A 179 7.20 -3.44 4.98
CA ALA A 179 6.47 -4.10 6.05
C ALA A 179 6.36 -5.62 5.82
N TYR A 180 5.81 -6.01 4.67
CA TYR A 180 5.58 -7.42 4.36
C TYR A 180 6.88 -8.21 4.14
N GLY A 181 7.93 -7.57 3.62
CA GLY A 181 9.26 -8.15 3.52
C GLY A 181 9.88 -8.39 4.90
N SER A 182 9.72 -7.44 5.82
CA SER A 182 10.21 -7.59 7.19
C SER A 182 9.39 -8.61 7.99
N TYR A 183 8.07 -8.66 7.80
CA TYR A 183 7.22 -9.70 8.38
C TYR A 183 7.61 -11.08 7.89
N MET A 184 7.99 -11.23 6.62
CA MET A 184 8.51 -12.50 6.12
C MET A 184 9.77 -12.97 6.83
N LEU A 185 10.72 -12.07 7.04
CA LEU A 185 11.93 -12.38 7.77
C LEU A 185 11.61 -12.79 9.21
N LEU A 186 10.72 -12.05 9.89
CA LEU A 186 10.30 -12.37 11.26
C LEU A 186 9.56 -13.72 11.35
N LEU A 187 8.64 -14.01 10.43
CA LEU A 187 7.92 -15.28 10.39
C LEU A 187 8.89 -16.44 10.14
N THR A 188 9.85 -16.26 9.23
CA THR A 188 10.89 -17.28 8.96
C THR A 188 11.76 -17.53 10.19
N LEU A 189 12.18 -16.47 10.89
CA LEU A 189 12.93 -16.59 12.15
C LEU A 189 12.11 -17.31 13.23
N ASN A 190 10.82 -17.01 13.33
CA ASN A 190 9.93 -17.66 14.29
C ASN A 190 9.74 -19.16 14.00
N VAL A 191 9.75 -19.57 12.73
CA VAL A 191 9.70 -21.00 12.34
C VAL A 191 11.01 -21.72 12.70
N ILE A 192 12.17 -21.06 12.55
CA ILE A 192 13.49 -21.67 12.81
C ILE A 192 13.80 -21.74 14.31
N SER A 193 13.36 -20.75 15.11
CA SER A 193 13.71 -20.66 16.54
C SER A 193 12.57 -20.05 17.37
N PRO A 194 11.47 -20.79 17.57
CA PRO A 194 10.25 -20.28 18.21
C PRO A 194 10.45 -19.88 19.69
N GLU A 195 11.27 -20.61 20.45
CA GLU A 195 11.37 -20.40 21.91
C GLU A 195 12.45 -19.39 22.33
N LYS A 196 13.42 -19.09 21.46
CA LYS A 196 14.64 -18.40 21.91
C LYS A 196 14.49 -16.86 21.97
N HIS A 197 13.53 -16.28 21.24
CA HIS A 197 13.42 -14.81 21.08
C HIS A 197 11.97 -14.30 20.86
N SER A 198 10.94 -14.98 21.39
CA SER A 198 9.53 -14.59 21.14
C SER A 198 9.20 -13.16 21.57
N SER A 199 9.82 -12.69 22.65
CA SER A 199 9.77 -11.30 23.14
C SER A 199 10.35 -10.30 22.12
N ASP A 200 11.52 -10.61 21.57
CA ASP A 200 12.24 -9.69 20.69
C ASP A 200 11.57 -9.62 19.32
N ILE A 201 11.08 -10.76 18.81
CA ILE A 201 10.28 -10.83 17.57
C ILE A 201 9.04 -9.95 17.68
N ARG A 202 8.37 -9.98 18.83
CA ARG A 202 7.18 -9.17 19.09
C ARG A 202 7.48 -7.66 19.07
N SER A 203 8.60 -7.26 19.67
CA SER A 203 9.05 -5.87 19.66
C SER A 203 9.48 -5.40 18.27
N LEU A 204 10.21 -6.22 17.53
CA LEU A 204 10.58 -5.94 16.14
C LEU A 204 9.35 -5.78 15.25
N PHE A 205 8.33 -6.62 15.44
CA PHE A 205 7.07 -6.53 14.70
C PHE A 205 6.38 -5.18 14.93
N GLY A 206 6.31 -4.72 16.19
CA GLY A 206 5.81 -3.39 16.53
C GLY A 206 6.63 -2.26 15.88
N LEU A 207 7.96 -2.37 15.89
CA LEU A 207 8.86 -1.36 15.32
C LEU A 207 8.71 -1.23 13.79
N ILE A 208 8.69 -2.37 13.09
CA ILE A 208 8.43 -2.43 11.64
C ILE A 208 7.07 -1.81 11.32
N THR A 209 6.06 -2.13 12.13
CA THR A 209 4.71 -1.58 11.96
C THR A 209 4.70 -0.07 12.09
N ILE A 210 5.37 0.48 13.12
CA ILE A 210 5.48 1.93 13.35
C ILE A 210 6.11 2.61 12.14
N ILE A 211 7.25 2.10 11.68
CA ILE A 211 7.97 2.66 10.53
C ILE A 211 7.08 2.60 9.29
N SER A 212 6.50 1.44 8.98
CA SER A 212 5.63 1.30 7.81
C SER A 212 4.39 2.20 7.86
N ALA A 213 3.72 2.28 9.01
CA ALA A 213 2.51 3.09 9.17
C ALA A 213 2.82 4.59 9.08
N ALA A 214 3.98 5.03 9.61
CA ALA A 214 4.45 6.40 9.43
C ALA A 214 4.71 6.72 7.96
N PHE A 215 5.44 5.85 7.24
CA PHE A 215 5.67 6.02 5.80
C PHE A 215 4.36 6.02 5.00
N ALA A 216 3.44 5.11 5.30
CA ALA A 216 2.13 5.07 4.66
C ALA A 216 1.34 6.37 4.91
N SER A 217 1.36 6.89 6.14
CA SER A 217 0.68 8.15 6.51
C SER A 217 1.24 9.35 5.76
N ILE A 218 2.57 9.51 5.74
CA ILE A 218 3.25 10.58 5.00
C ILE A 218 2.92 10.47 3.51
N SER A 219 2.95 9.26 2.95
CA SER A 219 2.69 9.03 1.53
C SER A 219 1.24 9.36 1.14
N ILE A 220 0.27 9.01 1.99
CA ILE A 220 -1.14 9.37 1.79
C ILE A 220 -1.32 10.89 1.93
N ALA A 221 -0.67 11.53 2.90
CA ALA A 221 -0.74 12.97 3.09
C ALA A 221 -0.16 13.75 1.89
N MET A 222 1.00 13.32 1.38
CA MET A 222 1.65 13.87 0.18
C MET A 222 0.88 13.57 -1.10
N PHE A 223 0.10 12.48 -1.13
CA PHE A 223 -0.74 12.15 -2.28
C PHE A 223 -1.63 13.31 -2.70
N ASP A 224 -2.14 14.07 -1.73
CA ASP A 224 -3.13 15.12 -2.01
C ASP A 224 -2.49 16.48 -2.34
N LEU A 225 -1.28 16.77 -1.85
CA LEU A 225 -0.54 17.98 -2.26
C LEU A 225 -0.30 17.96 -3.76
N ASN A 226 0.12 16.81 -4.30
CA ASN A 226 0.43 16.68 -5.72
C ASN A 226 -0.84 16.58 -6.60
N GLN A 227 -2.00 16.23 -6.04
CA GLN A 227 -3.27 16.31 -6.78
C GLN A 227 -3.77 17.76 -6.86
N ALA A 228 -3.69 18.52 -5.76
CA ALA A 228 -4.10 19.92 -5.73
C ALA A 228 -3.25 20.77 -6.69
N GLU A 229 -1.94 20.55 -6.73
CA GLU A 229 -1.04 21.24 -7.69
C GLU A 229 -1.33 20.84 -9.15
N GLY A 230 -1.73 19.58 -9.40
CA GLY A 230 -2.08 19.09 -10.73
C GLY A 230 -3.41 19.61 -11.28
N GLU A 231 -4.30 20.10 -10.44
CA GLU A 231 -5.56 20.75 -10.84
C GLU A 231 -5.40 22.26 -11.02
N VAL A 232 -4.59 22.93 -10.20
CA VAL A 232 -4.30 24.37 -10.34
C VAL A 232 -3.48 24.68 -11.60
N SER A 233 -2.64 23.75 -12.07
CA SER A 233 -1.92 23.88 -13.34
C SER A 233 -2.78 23.60 -14.59
N LYS A 234 -4.06 23.26 -14.44
CA LYS A 234 -5.01 23.21 -15.57
C LYS A 234 -5.69 24.57 -15.69
N GLU A 235 -4.97 25.55 -16.21
CA GLU A 235 -5.61 26.70 -16.87
C GLU A 235 -6.62 26.14 -17.90
N PRO A 236 -7.83 26.70 -18.02
CA PRO A 236 -8.85 26.16 -18.91
C PRO A 236 -8.32 26.20 -20.33
N ALA A 237 -7.89 25.04 -20.83
CA ALA A 237 -7.58 24.88 -22.24
C ALA A 237 -8.82 25.34 -23.02
N PRO A 238 -8.71 26.30 -23.95
CA PRO A 238 -9.84 26.70 -24.76
C PRO A 238 -10.40 25.44 -25.43
N GLN A 239 -11.73 25.30 -25.41
CA GLN A 239 -12.49 24.16 -25.93
C GLN A 239 -12.05 23.79 -27.36
N ARG A 240 -11.00 22.98 -27.47
CA ARG A 240 -10.40 22.51 -28.72
C ARG A 240 -11.05 21.22 -29.21
N LYS A 241 -12.33 21.00 -28.88
CA LYS A 241 -13.09 19.84 -29.38
C LYS A 241 -14.04 20.16 -30.53
N ASN A 242 -14.29 21.44 -30.83
CA ASN A 242 -15.13 21.83 -31.98
C ASN A 242 -14.42 22.70 -33.02
N ALA A 243 -13.24 23.27 -32.73
CA ALA A 243 -12.51 24.10 -33.70
C ALA A 243 -11.74 23.30 -34.76
N ALA A 244 -11.34 22.06 -34.46
CA ALA A 244 -10.53 21.24 -35.37
C ALA A 244 -11.35 20.56 -36.49
N ILE A 245 -12.68 20.62 -36.43
CA ILE A 245 -13.56 20.14 -37.51
C ILE A 245 -14.13 21.33 -38.29
N ALA A 246 -14.44 22.45 -37.61
CA ALA A 246 -14.86 23.69 -38.28
C ALA A 246 -13.79 24.30 -39.20
N GLN A 247 -12.50 23.98 -39.01
CA GLN A 247 -11.41 24.47 -39.87
C GLN A 247 -11.31 23.73 -41.21
N TRP A 248 -11.92 22.54 -41.36
CA TRP A 248 -11.87 21.79 -42.62
C TRP A 248 -12.99 22.16 -43.60
N ASP A 249 -14.09 22.71 -43.11
CA ASP A 249 -15.23 23.13 -43.95
C ASP A 249 -15.00 24.46 -44.67
N ASP A 250 -13.95 25.22 -44.33
CA ASP A 250 -13.63 26.53 -44.91
C ASP A 250 -12.51 26.48 -45.98
N PHE A 251 -12.16 25.29 -46.47
CA PHE A 251 -11.28 25.11 -47.65
C PHE A 251 -12.03 25.23 -48.98
N SER A 252 -13.09 26.04 -49.04
CA SER A 252 -13.58 26.52 -50.33
C SER A 252 -12.65 27.63 -50.81
N LEU A 253 -12.04 27.44 -51.99
CA LEU A 253 -11.12 28.38 -52.66
C LEU A 253 -11.73 29.76 -52.98
N ALA A 254 -12.92 30.09 -52.48
CA ALA A 254 -13.62 31.34 -52.74
C ALA A 254 -13.24 32.49 -51.78
N ASN A 255 -12.60 32.23 -50.63
CA ASN A 255 -12.41 33.24 -49.59
C ASN A 255 -10.95 33.42 -49.10
N THR A 256 -9.95 33.29 -49.97
CA THR A 256 -8.62 33.83 -49.65
C THR A 256 -8.62 35.36 -49.75
N PRO A 257 -8.24 36.10 -48.68
CA PRO A 257 -8.05 37.54 -48.76
C PRO A 257 -6.93 37.90 -49.74
N GLU A 258 -7.20 38.88 -50.60
CA GLU A 258 -6.34 39.43 -51.67
C GLU A 258 -4.90 39.78 -51.21
N LEU A 259 -4.69 40.03 -49.91
CA LEU A 259 -3.39 40.37 -49.33
C LEU A 259 -2.34 39.24 -49.38
N SER A 260 -2.75 37.99 -49.64
CA SER A 260 -1.81 36.86 -49.74
C SER A 260 -1.22 36.65 -51.15
N LYS A 261 -1.80 37.26 -52.20
CA LYS A 261 -1.29 37.14 -53.58
C LYS A 261 -0.07 38.03 -53.87
N THR A 262 0.17 39.07 -53.07
CA THR A 262 1.28 40.01 -53.29
C THR A 262 2.56 39.69 -52.52
N SER A 263 2.53 38.75 -51.56
CA SER A 263 3.71 38.42 -50.74
C SER A 263 4.53 37.22 -51.27
N VAL A 264 4.03 36.48 -52.27
CA VAL A 264 4.71 35.28 -52.80
C VAL A 264 5.54 35.57 -54.06
N THR A 265 5.42 36.75 -54.67
CA THR A 265 6.14 37.09 -55.91
C THR A 265 7.55 37.66 -55.71
N ASN A 266 8.07 37.71 -54.47
CA ASN A 266 9.38 38.33 -54.18
C ASN A 266 10.39 37.37 -53.53
N ILE A 267 10.38 36.11 -53.94
CA ILE A 267 11.36 35.10 -53.48
C ILE A 267 12.74 35.32 -54.14
N SER A 268 12.81 36.07 -55.25
CA SER A 268 14.07 36.43 -55.93
C SER A 268 15.01 37.30 -55.09
N LYS A 269 14.50 37.96 -54.04
CA LYS A 269 15.32 38.80 -53.15
C LYS A 269 16.25 38.00 -52.23
N TYR A 270 15.97 36.71 -52.01
CA TYR A 270 16.67 35.90 -51.00
C TYR A 270 17.69 34.90 -51.57
N TYR A 271 17.79 34.76 -52.90
CA TYR A 271 18.73 33.84 -53.56
C TYR A 271 19.35 34.44 -54.83
N PRO A 272 20.24 35.46 -54.74
CA PRO A 272 20.92 36.02 -55.91
C PRO A 272 21.96 35.08 -56.53
N SER A 273 22.30 33.95 -55.89
CA SER A 273 23.39 33.06 -56.30
C SER A 273 23.05 32.05 -57.40
N TYR A 274 21.85 32.08 -57.99
CA TYR A 274 21.42 31.14 -59.04
C TYR A 274 21.12 31.80 -60.40
N GLN A 275 21.52 33.05 -60.62
CA GLN A 275 21.23 33.78 -61.88
C GLN A 275 22.37 33.79 -62.91
N ASN A 276 23.48 33.08 -62.70
CA ASN A 276 24.53 32.91 -63.72
C ASN A 276 24.81 31.43 -63.96
N ASN A 277 24.05 30.83 -64.88
CA ASN A 277 24.50 29.80 -65.81
C ASN A 277 23.49 29.71 -66.97
#